data_AF-A0A521FH88-F1
#
_entry.id   AF-A0A521FH88-F1
#
_cell.length_a   1.000
_cell.length_b   1.000
_cell.length_c   1.000
_cell.angle_alpha   90.00
_cell.angle_beta   90.00
_cell.angle_gamma   90.00
#
_symmetry.space_group_name_H-M   'P 1'
#
loop_
_entity.id
_entity.type
_entity.pdbx_description
1 polymer ?
#
loop_
_entity_poly.entity_id
_entity_poly.type
_entity_poly.pdbx_seq_one_letter_code
_entity_poly.pdbx_strand_id
1 'polypeptide(L)'
;MNKKTARFILYAVFCCTGTLAAQETHQGNLLWLQKERNAEKNTAIINNDRGLIPIISLEGLDAASVSLGAANSAAFNAMLSKYVKVDTMPGYPVSDPTGYAHLNDDLKLCRTAIFQLSDATVYDQHLLAFLMEMEKTKTVILAISGKTDHSGFFKGLKAPVLWCKNDIPEGAAVLAQIIFGGISLDKKPIRLKYSVAEDAGVNRANLDSIALIMKEAIAATAAPGGVVMVLKDGKVIYNEAFGKHTYTGNRKTLTTDIFDMASLTKTSATTLEVMRLVEQGKLGLDSTISKYIARTRSMPDKKDIMVKEVMLHQAGFTPFIPFYTQLKPGDMSTLKSDQYPTEVADNYYIRANYYQDVMWPQMLADKALTRGRFIYSDLSMYYMKEIVEKVAATPLNVYTDLNFYKPLGMQSAGFLPRDHFPKDRIVPTTENDSWFRDMLVQGFVDDPGAAMAGGVSGHAGFFASANDMAILYQMLLNKGSYGGQQYYKPETVTTFTSGQSKVSRRGYGFDRKDPDQSKGYPSYLASPQVFGHTGYTGTCVWVDPSCNLVYIFLSNRVYPDAKRNALLSLNIRSRIQDVIYRAIKKGNN
;
A
#
# COMPACT_ATOMS: atom_id res chain seq x y z
N MET A 1 -15.14 -28.05 26.83
CA MET A 1 -16.11 -26.92 26.70
C MET A 1 -15.77 -26.11 25.44
N ASN A 2 -16.80 -25.66 24.74
CA ASN A 2 -16.83 -25.47 23.28
C ASN A 2 -16.11 -24.19 22.78
N LYS A 3 -15.28 -24.32 21.73
CA LYS A 3 -14.39 -23.31 21.11
C LYS A 3 -15.10 -22.24 20.26
N LYS A 4 -16.27 -21.72 20.67
CA LYS A 4 -17.08 -20.80 19.83
C LYS A 4 -17.38 -19.41 20.39
N THR A 5 -16.81 -18.99 21.52
CA THR A 5 -17.18 -17.72 22.17
C THR A 5 -16.07 -16.65 22.24
N ALA A 6 -14.95 -16.82 21.52
CA ALA A 6 -13.81 -15.89 21.58
C ALA A 6 -13.59 -15.03 20.31
N ARG A 7 -14.64 -14.72 19.54
CA ARG A 7 -14.51 -14.00 18.25
C ARG A 7 -15.34 -12.71 18.08
N PHE A 8 -15.80 -12.11 19.19
CA PHE A 8 -16.69 -10.93 19.11
C PHE A 8 -16.27 -9.72 19.96
N ILE A 9 -14.97 -9.48 20.14
CA ILE A 9 -14.45 -8.20 20.66
C ILE A 9 -13.30 -7.73 19.76
N LEU A 10 -13.65 -7.17 18.60
CA LEU A 10 -12.83 -6.16 17.88
C LEU A 10 -13.58 -5.47 16.70
N TYR A 11 -14.91 -5.50 16.67
CA TYR A 11 -15.73 -4.85 15.63
C TYR A 11 -17.04 -4.27 16.20
N ALA A 12 -16.92 -3.31 17.10
CA ALA A 12 -17.96 -2.34 17.45
C ALA A 12 -17.17 -1.07 17.79
N VAL A 13 -17.31 0.02 17.04
CA VAL A 13 -18.54 0.82 16.94
C VAL A 13 -18.73 1.37 15.52
N PHE A 14 -20.02 1.55 15.18
CA PHE A 14 -20.60 2.33 14.08
C PHE A 14 -21.11 1.59 12.83
N CYS A 15 -22.33 1.06 13.00
CA CYS A 15 -23.34 1.04 11.95
C CYS A 15 -24.67 1.62 12.48
N CYS A 16 -25.13 2.69 11.83
CA CYS A 16 -26.51 3.22 11.75
C CYS A 16 -27.11 3.98 12.96
N THR A 17 -27.14 5.32 12.90
CA THR A 17 -28.32 6.21 12.64
C THR A 17 -27.85 7.68 12.64
N GLY A 18 -28.41 8.52 11.74
CA GLY A 18 -27.70 9.58 11.03
C GLY A 18 -27.32 10.90 11.72
N THR A 19 -27.40 11.05 13.05
CA THR A 19 -26.92 12.28 13.73
C THR A 19 -26.37 12.00 15.13
N LEU A 20 -27.10 11.23 15.95
CA LEU A 20 -26.64 10.84 17.29
C LEU A 20 -25.41 9.92 17.23
N ALA A 21 -25.38 8.97 16.29
CA ALA A 21 -24.22 8.11 16.10
C ALA A 21 -22.97 8.87 15.59
N ALA A 22 -23.17 9.95 14.81
CA ALA A 22 -22.09 10.81 14.34
C ALA A 22 -21.50 11.68 15.47
N GLN A 23 -22.34 12.09 16.42
CA GLN A 23 -21.89 12.80 17.60
C GLN A 23 -21.22 11.85 18.62
N GLU A 24 -21.73 10.63 18.76
CA GLU A 24 -21.12 9.57 19.57
C GLU A 24 -19.76 9.11 18.99
N THR A 25 -19.59 9.04 17.67
CA THR A 25 -18.28 8.76 17.03
C THR A 25 -17.26 9.85 17.35
N HIS A 26 -17.64 11.11 17.18
CA HIS A 26 -16.74 12.24 17.43
C HIS A 26 -16.29 12.30 18.90
N GLN A 27 -17.24 12.21 19.85
CA GLN A 27 -16.90 12.19 21.28
C GLN A 27 -16.09 10.95 21.67
N GLY A 28 -16.42 9.79 21.11
CA GLY A 28 -15.65 8.56 21.29
C GLY A 28 -14.21 8.70 20.80
N ASN A 29 -14.00 9.34 19.65
CA ASN A 29 -12.67 9.62 19.12
C ASN A 29 -11.90 10.63 19.97
N LEU A 30 -12.55 11.69 20.47
CA LEU A 30 -11.92 12.63 21.40
C LEU A 30 -11.46 11.93 22.67
N LEU A 31 -12.27 11.03 23.23
CA LEU A 31 -11.90 10.22 24.40
C LEU A 31 -10.73 9.28 24.09
N TRP A 32 -10.77 8.59 22.95
CA TRP A 32 -9.67 7.73 22.49
C TRP A 32 -8.37 8.53 22.34
N LEU A 33 -8.43 9.70 21.71
CA LEU A 33 -7.29 10.59 21.52
C LEU A 33 -6.74 11.13 22.84
N GLN A 34 -7.63 11.43 23.80
CA GLN A 34 -7.22 11.82 25.15
C GLN A 34 -6.44 10.70 25.83
N LYS A 35 -6.90 9.45 25.71
CA LYS A 35 -6.20 8.27 26.26
C LYS A 35 -4.85 8.03 25.57
N GLU A 36 -4.79 8.14 24.24
CA GLU A 36 -3.54 8.03 23.47
C GLU A 36 -2.53 9.10 23.92
N ARG A 37 -2.93 10.37 23.97
CA ARG A 37 -2.06 11.47 24.43
C ARG A 37 -1.61 11.32 25.88
N ASN A 38 -2.47 10.77 26.76
CA ASN A 38 -2.08 10.48 28.14
C ASN A 38 -1.05 9.35 28.18
N ALA A 39 -1.25 8.29 27.39
CA ALA A 39 -0.28 7.20 27.26
C ALA A 39 1.06 7.69 26.68
N GLU A 40 1.06 8.51 25.64
CA GLU A 40 2.28 9.14 25.09
C GLU A 40 3.05 9.90 26.18
N LYS A 41 2.37 10.74 26.97
CA LYS A 41 2.99 11.50 28.08
C LYS A 41 3.53 10.64 29.21
N ASN A 42 2.91 9.48 29.46
CA ASN A 42 3.33 8.54 30.48
C ASN A 42 4.17 7.38 29.93
N THR A 43 4.76 7.56 28.74
CA THR A 43 5.69 6.60 28.16
C THR A 43 7.12 7.12 28.26
N ALA A 44 8.03 6.26 28.67
CA ALA A 44 9.47 6.52 28.66
C ALA A 44 10.20 5.45 27.86
N ILE A 45 11.34 5.83 27.27
CA ILE A 45 12.29 4.90 26.64
C ILE A 45 13.56 4.89 27.49
N ILE A 46 13.98 3.71 27.88
CA ILE A 46 15.15 3.47 28.74
C ILE A 46 16.10 2.56 27.97
N ASN A 47 17.42 2.71 28.18
CA ASN A 47 18.46 1.92 27.52
C ASN A 47 18.44 1.99 25.97
N ASN A 48 18.12 3.15 25.40
CA ASN A 48 18.07 3.35 23.94
C ASN A 48 19.19 4.26 23.40
N ASP A 49 20.32 4.34 24.10
CA ASP A 49 21.47 5.17 23.70
C ASP A 49 22.07 4.74 22.34
N ARG A 50 21.82 3.48 21.94
CA ARG A 50 22.22 2.92 20.64
C ARG A 50 21.27 3.31 19.50
N GLY A 51 20.15 3.97 19.80
CA GLY A 51 19.17 4.39 18.81
C GLY A 51 18.49 3.23 18.08
N LEU A 52 18.24 2.11 18.76
CA LEU A 52 17.53 0.97 18.15
C LEU A 52 16.05 1.31 17.90
N ILE A 53 15.46 2.10 18.79
CA ILE A 53 14.08 2.61 18.67
C ILE A 53 14.12 4.09 18.26
N PRO A 54 13.37 4.49 17.21
CA PRO A 54 12.57 3.64 16.34
C PRO A 54 13.43 2.79 15.38
N ILE A 55 12.93 1.61 15.00
CA ILE A 55 13.58 0.76 13.99
C ILE A 55 13.55 1.48 12.63
N ILE A 56 14.74 1.78 12.09
CA ILE A 56 14.90 2.53 10.83
C ILE A 56 14.84 1.61 9.61
N SER A 57 15.61 0.52 9.59
CA SER A 57 15.61 -0.42 8.47
C SER A 57 14.58 -1.52 8.69
N LEU A 58 13.65 -1.67 7.74
CA LEU A 58 12.68 -2.76 7.72
C LEU A 58 13.08 -3.88 6.74
N GLU A 59 14.06 -3.64 5.89
CA GLU A 59 14.52 -4.63 4.92
C GLU A 59 15.13 -5.83 5.64
N GLY A 60 14.59 -7.02 5.37
CA GLY A 60 15.03 -8.26 6.02
C GLY A 60 14.74 -8.31 7.52
N LEU A 61 13.88 -7.42 8.05
CA LEU A 61 13.45 -7.47 9.43
C LEU A 61 12.59 -8.72 9.65
N ASP A 62 13.14 -9.65 10.41
CA ASP A 62 12.44 -10.84 10.90
C ASP A 62 12.18 -10.66 12.39
N ALA A 63 10.91 -10.42 12.73
CA ALA A 63 10.49 -10.04 14.06
C ALA A 63 9.33 -10.91 14.57
N ALA A 64 9.42 -11.26 15.85
CA ALA A 64 8.37 -11.95 16.58
C ALA A 64 7.97 -11.14 17.82
N SER A 65 6.68 -11.16 18.12
CA SER A 65 6.09 -10.50 19.27
C SER A 65 5.56 -11.55 20.24
N VAL A 66 5.99 -11.47 21.50
CA VAL A 66 5.67 -12.43 22.55
C VAL A 66 5.00 -11.71 23.71
N SER A 67 3.83 -12.19 24.14
CA SER A 67 3.16 -11.66 25.34
C SER A 67 3.51 -12.50 26.57
N LEU A 68 4.13 -11.87 27.57
CA LEU A 68 4.48 -12.49 28.86
C LEU A 68 3.64 -11.87 29.99
N GLY A 69 2.31 -11.86 29.83
CA GLY A 69 1.37 -11.29 30.81
C GLY A 69 0.71 -9.99 30.38
N ALA A 70 0.93 -9.52 29.15
CA ALA A 70 0.30 -8.30 28.65
C ALA A 70 -1.16 -8.54 28.21
N ALA A 71 -2.12 -7.99 28.97
CA ALA A 71 -3.55 -8.09 28.71
C ALA A 71 -3.97 -7.46 27.37
N ASN A 72 -3.25 -6.42 26.94
CA ASN A 72 -3.55 -5.62 25.76
C ASN A 72 -2.75 -6.05 24.51
N SER A 73 -2.20 -7.26 24.49
CA SER A 73 -1.30 -7.74 23.43
C SER A 73 -1.95 -7.83 22.04
N ALA A 74 -3.25 -8.05 21.96
CA ALA A 74 -3.98 -8.00 20.69
C ALA A 74 -3.93 -6.60 20.04
N ALA A 75 -4.09 -5.53 20.84
CA ALA A 75 -4.02 -4.15 20.36
C ALA A 75 -2.59 -3.79 19.92
N PHE A 76 -1.58 -4.19 20.71
CA PHE A 76 -0.18 -4.04 20.38
C PHE A 76 0.17 -4.71 19.05
N ASN A 77 -0.14 -6.00 18.90
CA ASN A 77 0.18 -6.78 17.70
C ASN A 77 -0.57 -6.28 16.45
N ALA A 78 -1.84 -5.90 16.61
CA ALA A 78 -2.59 -5.27 15.52
C ALA A 78 -1.93 -3.97 15.06
N MET A 79 -1.35 -3.19 15.97
CA MET A 79 -0.63 -1.97 15.64
C MET A 79 0.74 -2.23 15.00
N LEU A 80 1.54 -3.19 15.51
CA LEU A 80 2.80 -3.60 14.87
C LEU A 80 2.59 -4.01 13.41
N SER A 81 1.52 -4.77 13.14
CA SER A 81 1.18 -5.28 11.80
C SER A 81 0.93 -4.18 10.76
N LYS A 82 0.76 -2.92 11.18
CA LYS A 82 0.64 -1.78 10.27
C LYS A 82 1.95 -1.35 9.63
N TYR A 83 3.08 -1.64 10.28
CA TYR A 83 4.42 -1.20 9.86
C TYR A 83 5.20 -2.30 9.15
N VAL A 84 5.11 -3.53 9.64
CA VAL A 84 5.81 -4.69 9.08
C VAL A 84 5.11 -5.97 9.53
N LYS A 85 5.36 -7.08 8.83
CA LYS A 85 4.94 -8.39 9.31
C LYS A 85 5.70 -8.72 10.60
N VAL A 86 4.97 -8.99 11.67
CA VAL A 86 5.52 -9.48 12.95
C VAL A 86 4.78 -10.74 13.33
N ASP A 87 5.50 -11.85 13.49
CA ASP A 87 4.90 -13.10 13.89
C ASP A 87 4.46 -13.02 15.36
N THR A 88 3.24 -13.46 15.66
CA THR A 88 2.72 -13.46 17.03
C THR A 88 2.86 -14.84 17.63
N MET A 89 3.60 -14.94 18.73
CA MET A 89 3.79 -16.20 19.45
C MET A 89 2.97 -16.22 20.74
N PRO A 90 2.37 -17.37 21.10
CA PRO A 90 1.71 -17.51 22.40
C PRO A 90 2.76 -17.38 23.51
N GLY A 91 2.42 -16.66 24.58
CA GLY A 91 3.20 -16.73 25.82
C GLY A 91 3.00 -18.10 26.46
N TYR A 92 4.09 -18.82 26.72
CA TYR A 92 4.03 -19.99 27.60
C TYR A 92 3.84 -19.52 29.05
N PRO A 93 3.15 -20.29 29.92
CA PRO A 93 3.09 -20.01 31.34
C PRO A 93 4.50 -19.88 31.89
N VAL A 94 4.84 -18.67 32.33
CA VAL A 94 6.20 -18.24 32.65
C VAL A 94 6.67 -18.77 34.02
N SER A 95 5.84 -19.56 34.70
CA SER A 95 6.11 -20.12 36.03
C SER A 95 6.93 -21.42 36.00
N ASP A 96 7.28 -21.95 34.83
CA ASP A 96 8.06 -23.19 34.66
C ASP A 96 9.28 -22.92 33.74
N PRO A 97 10.53 -23.26 34.17
CA PRO A 97 11.72 -23.21 33.32
C PRO A 97 11.57 -23.88 31.95
N THR A 98 10.69 -24.88 31.81
CA THR A 98 10.40 -25.52 30.51
C THR A 98 9.74 -24.55 29.52
N GLY A 99 8.96 -23.57 29.99
CA GLY A 99 8.29 -22.57 29.15
C GLY A 99 9.27 -21.65 28.43
N TYR A 100 10.34 -21.23 29.10
CA TYR A 100 11.40 -20.43 28.47
C TYR A 100 12.21 -21.23 27.46
N ALA A 101 12.42 -22.53 27.68
CA ALA A 101 13.08 -23.41 26.73
C ALA A 101 12.24 -23.56 25.45
N HIS A 102 10.93 -23.80 25.56
CA HIS A 102 10.04 -23.85 24.39
C HIS A 102 10.01 -22.52 23.64
N LEU A 103 9.96 -21.40 24.36
CA LEU A 103 9.98 -20.08 23.75
C LEU A 103 11.30 -19.80 23.02
N ASN A 104 12.43 -20.25 23.57
CA ASN A 104 13.73 -20.16 22.89
C ASN A 104 13.72 -20.95 21.56
N ASP A 105 13.17 -22.17 21.58
CA ASP A 105 13.03 -22.99 20.37
C ASP A 105 12.11 -22.36 19.33
N ASP A 106 10.98 -21.79 19.75
CA ASP A 106 10.03 -21.10 18.86
C ASP A 106 10.64 -19.83 18.26
N LEU A 107 11.49 -19.13 19.02
CA LEU A 107 12.17 -17.93 18.57
C LEU A 107 13.48 -18.21 17.82
N LYS A 108 13.90 -19.47 17.65
CA LYS A 108 15.25 -19.81 17.14
C LYS A 108 15.60 -19.13 15.82
N LEU A 109 14.64 -19.02 14.89
CA LEU A 109 14.85 -18.42 13.56
C LEU A 109 14.68 -16.90 13.56
N CYS A 110 14.00 -16.35 14.57
CA CYS A 110 13.72 -14.93 14.65
C CYS A 110 14.99 -14.13 15.01
N ARG A 111 15.21 -13.00 14.34
CA ARG A 111 16.33 -12.09 14.61
C ARG A 111 15.99 -11.00 15.62
N THR A 112 14.73 -10.58 15.69
CA THR A 112 14.25 -9.52 16.57
C THR A 112 13.06 -9.98 17.42
N ALA A 113 13.25 -10.12 18.73
CA ALA A 113 12.18 -10.49 19.66
C ALA A 113 11.66 -9.25 20.40
N ILE A 114 10.36 -9.00 20.29
CA ILE A 114 9.63 -7.94 21.00
C ILE A 114 8.83 -8.59 22.12
N PHE A 115 9.25 -8.37 23.37
CA PHE A 115 8.56 -8.91 24.54
C PHE A 115 7.61 -7.89 25.14
N GLN A 116 6.35 -8.28 25.28
CA GLN A 116 5.31 -7.49 25.92
C GLN A 116 5.13 -7.96 27.35
N LEU A 117 5.33 -7.06 28.31
CA LEU A 117 5.32 -7.31 29.74
C LEU A 117 4.27 -6.40 30.40
N SER A 118 3.83 -6.73 31.62
CA SER A 118 2.89 -5.92 32.38
C SER A 118 3.12 -6.04 33.89
N ASP A 119 2.28 -5.38 34.70
CA ASP A 119 2.24 -5.59 36.17
C ASP A 119 1.90 -7.05 36.54
N ALA A 120 1.27 -7.82 35.63
CA ALA A 120 0.96 -9.23 35.84
C ALA A 120 2.11 -10.19 35.47
N THR A 121 3.18 -9.67 34.86
CA THR A 121 4.38 -10.46 34.59
C THR A 121 5.09 -10.83 35.89
N VAL A 122 5.59 -12.07 35.97
CA VAL A 122 6.49 -12.49 37.05
C VAL A 122 7.91 -12.00 36.76
N TYR A 123 8.40 -11.04 37.54
CA TYR A 123 9.74 -10.48 37.40
C TYR A 123 10.73 -11.22 38.33
N ASP A 124 11.30 -12.31 37.84
CA ASP A 124 12.23 -13.17 38.59
C ASP A 124 13.57 -13.41 37.86
N GLN A 125 14.52 -14.05 38.54
CA GLN A 125 15.83 -14.31 37.95
C GLN A 125 15.78 -15.19 36.70
N HIS A 126 14.73 -16.02 36.52
CA HIS A 126 14.56 -16.84 35.33
C HIS A 126 14.20 -15.98 34.12
N LEU A 127 13.29 -15.01 34.26
CA LEU A 127 12.99 -14.03 33.21
C LEU A 127 14.24 -13.26 32.79
N LEU A 128 14.98 -12.74 33.77
CA LEU A 128 16.17 -11.96 33.50
C LEU A 128 17.24 -12.81 32.79
N ALA A 129 17.49 -14.03 33.26
CA ALA A 129 18.43 -14.96 32.64
C ALA A 129 18.03 -15.33 31.20
N PHE A 130 16.75 -15.61 30.97
CA PHE A 130 16.22 -15.89 29.64
C PHE A 130 16.42 -14.72 28.67
N LEU A 131 16.06 -13.50 29.07
CA LEU A 131 16.22 -12.30 28.23
C LEU A 131 17.71 -11.98 27.96
N MET A 132 18.58 -12.19 28.96
CA MET A 132 20.03 -12.04 28.80
C MET A 132 20.59 -13.06 27.81
N GLU A 133 20.10 -14.31 27.82
CA GLU A 133 20.48 -15.32 26.84
C GLU A 133 20.00 -14.95 25.43
N MET A 134 18.77 -14.45 25.31
CA MET A 134 18.23 -13.99 24.03
C MET A 134 19.05 -12.85 23.42
N GLU A 135 19.43 -11.86 24.23
CA GLU A 135 20.22 -10.71 23.77
C GLU A 135 21.60 -11.09 23.19
N LYS A 136 22.14 -12.26 23.55
CA LYS A 136 23.41 -12.75 22.97
C LYS A 136 23.29 -13.08 21.48
N THR A 137 22.10 -13.47 21.01
CA THR A 137 21.87 -13.96 19.65
C THR A 137 20.86 -13.15 18.85
N LYS A 138 20.08 -12.30 19.52
CA LYS A 138 18.93 -11.58 18.95
C LYS A 138 18.91 -10.13 19.37
N THR A 139 18.27 -9.31 18.54
CA THR A 139 17.81 -7.98 18.95
C THR A 139 16.61 -8.16 19.87
N VAL A 140 16.72 -7.68 21.11
CA VAL A 140 15.64 -7.75 22.10
C VAL A 140 15.06 -6.35 22.30
N ILE A 141 13.73 -6.24 22.32
CA ILE A 141 13.00 -5.02 22.67
C ILE A 141 11.98 -5.37 23.75
N LEU A 142 11.95 -4.60 24.84
CA LEU A 142 10.97 -4.77 25.91
C LEU A 142 9.91 -3.67 25.84
N ALA A 143 8.64 -4.05 25.85
CA ALA A 143 7.49 -3.16 25.89
C ALA A 143 6.64 -3.49 27.12
N ILE A 144 6.66 -2.61 28.12
CA ILE A 144 6.03 -2.81 29.43
C ILE A 144 4.81 -1.90 29.54
N SER A 145 3.63 -2.47 29.78
CA SER A 145 2.41 -1.73 30.11
C SER A 145 1.99 -1.99 31.56
N GLY A 146 2.05 -0.97 32.42
CA GLY A 146 1.79 -1.18 33.85
C GLY A 146 2.07 0.03 34.71
N LYS A 147 1.39 0.14 35.86
CA LYS A 147 1.56 1.27 36.79
C LYS A 147 2.94 1.29 37.42
N THR A 148 3.56 0.13 37.57
CA THR A 148 4.86 -0.04 38.23
C THR A 148 5.98 0.10 37.21
N ASP A 149 6.96 0.94 37.52
CA ASP A 149 8.17 1.04 36.72
C ASP A 149 9.10 -0.16 37.04
N HIS A 150 9.07 -1.16 36.17
CA HIS A 150 9.96 -2.32 36.26
C HIS A 150 11.27 -2.14 35.48
N SER A 151 11.55 -0.98 34.89
CA SER A 151 12.77 -0.78 34.09
C SER A 151 14.06 -1.04 34.86
N GLY A 152 14.07 -0.73 36.16
CA GLY A 152 15.20 -0.97 37.06
C GLY A 152 15.58 -2.46 37.19
N PHE A 153 14.63 -3.37 36.97
CA PHE A 153 14.87 -4.81 36.96
C PHE A 153 15.76 -5.24 35.79
N PHE A 154 15.72 -4.50 34.68
CA PHE A 154 16.43 -4.80 33.44
C PHE A 154 17.77 -4.04 33.29
N LYS A 155 18.33 -3.47 34.38
CA LYS A 155 19.60 -2.73 34.33
C LYS A 155 20.78 -3.52 33.75
N GLY A 156 20.74 -4.85 33.79
CA GLY A 156 21.75 -5.72 33.19
C GLY A 156 21.59 -5.98 31.68
N LEU A 157 20.47 -5.58 31.07
CA LEU A 157 20.21 -5.71 29.64
C LEU A 157 20.61 -4.45 28.88
N LYS A 158 21.11 -4.64 27.66
CA LYS A 158 21.38 -3.56 26.70
C LYS A 158 20.16 -3.24 25.84
N ALA A 159 19.14 -4.10 25.86
CA ALA A 159 17.89 -3.95 25.16
C ALA A 159 17.16 -2.67 25.59
N PRO A 160 16.58 -1.92 24.64
CA PRO A 160 15.73 -0.80 24.98
C PRO A 160 14.47 -1.29 25.68
N VAL A 161 14.07 -0.53 26.69
CA VAL A 161 12.86 -0.75 27.48
C VAL A 161 11.93 0.41 27.26
N LEU A 162 10.83 0.14 26.58
CA LEU A 162 9.66 1.00 26.50
C LEU A 162 8.77 0.72 27.70
N TRP A 163 8.51 1.72 28.53
CA TRP A 163 7.56 1.58 29.65
C TRP A 163 6.46 2.62 29.51
N CYS A 164 5.20 2.16 29.49
CA CYS A 164 4.02 3.00 29.51
C CYS A 164 3.21 2.73 30.79
N LYS A 165 2.92 3.77 31.56
CA LYS A 165 2.12 3.67 32.79
C LYS A 165 0.68 3.20 32.55
N ASN A 166 0.15 3.43 31.35
CA ASN A 166 -1.23 3.19 30.99
C ASN A 166 -1.42 1.76 30.45
N ASP A 167 -1.83 0.82 31.30
CA ASP A 167 -2.18 -0.55 30.87
C ASP A 167 -3.59 -0.63 30.26
N ILE A 168 -3.75 -0.01 29.10
CA ILE A 168 -4.98 0.03 28.29
C ILE A 168 -4.64 -0.21 26.81
N PRO A 169 -5.61 -0.56 25.95
CA PRO A 169 -5.36 -0.80 24.52
C PRO A 169 -4.66 0.37 23.81
N GLU A 170 -5.00 1.61 24.14
CA GLU A 170 -4.37 2.81 23.57
C GLU A 170 -2.90 2.94 23.98
N GLY A 171 -2.55 2.57 25.22
CA GLY A 171 -1.17 2.55 25.69
C GLY A 171 -0.33 1.48 24.98
N ALA A 172 -0.89 0.29 24.80
CA ALA A 172 -0.28 -0.77 24.00
C ALA A 172 -0.07 -0.34 22.54
N ALA A 173 -1.03 0.35 21.94
CA ALA A 173 -0.88 0.92 20.60
C ALA A 173 0.25 1.96 20.55
N VAL A 174 0.34 2.87 21.54
CA VAL A 174 1.43 3.86 21.63
C VAL A 174 2.80 3.18 21.65
N LEU A 175 2.99 2.15 22.48
CA LEU A 175 4.25 1.41 22.55
C LEU A 175 4.64 0.83 21.18
N ALA A 176 3.70 0.18 20.48
CA ALA A 176 3.95 -0.39 19.15
C ALA A 176 4.28 0.69 18.10
N GLN A 177 3.61 1.85 18.14
CA GLN A 177 3.89 2.95 17.22
C GLN A 177 5.25 3.61 17.48
N ILE A 178 5.72 3.66 18.73
CA ILE A 178 7.05 4.18 19.08
C ILE A 178 8.15 3.25 18.54
N ILE A 179 7.99 1.93 18.62
CA ILE A 179 8.96 0.95 18.07
C ILE A 179 9.29 1.24 16.61
N PHE A 180 8.31 1.63 15.80
CA PHE A 180 8.49 1.91 14.37
C PHE A 180 8.50 3.40 14.01
N GLY A 181 8.35 4.30 14.98
CA GLY A 181 8.46 5.75 14.78
C GLY A 181 7.24 6.40 14.12
N GLY A 182 6.04 5.80 14.25
CA GLY A 182 4.78 6.50 13.97
C GLY A 182 4.38 7.45 15.10
N ILE A 183 4.83 7.18 16.33
CA ILE A 183 4.87 8.12 17.44
C ILE A 183 6.34 8.33 17.82
N SER A 184 6.69 9.53 18.23
CA SER A 184 8.03 9.87 18.71
C SER A 184 7.90 10.77 19.95
N LEU A 185 8.67 10.48 20.99
CA LEU A 185 8.61 11.21 22.27
C LEU A 185 9.35 12.56 22.20
N ASP A 186 10.52 12.60 21.56
CA ASP A 186 11.40 13.78 21.57
C ASP A 186 11.72 14.36 20.19
N LYS A 187 11.40 13.60 19.13
CA LYS A 187 11.67 13.96 17.72
C LYS A 187 10.39 13.99 16.90
N LYS A 188 10.47 14.40 15.62
CA LYS A 188 9.36 14.24 14.68
C LYS A 188 9.14 12.76 14.34
N PRO A 189 7.88 12.29 14.22
CA PRO A 189 7.59 10.97 13.67
C PRO A 189 8.23 10.77 12.30
N ILE A 190 8.68 9.56 12.03
CA ILE A 190 9.35 9.17 10.78
C ILE A 190 8.48 8.27 9.90
N ARG A 191 7.41 7.68 10.45
CA ARG A 191 6.42 6.88 9.73
C ARG A 191 5.01 7.40 9.98
N LEU A 192 4.04 6.80 9.31
CA LEU A 192 2.63 7.10 9.53
C LEU A 192 2.24 6.85 10.98
N LYS A 193 1.53 7.79 11.58
CA LYS A 193 0.77 7.57 12.81
C LYS A 193 -0.60 6.98 12.46
N TYR A 194 -1.04 5.96 13.17
CA TYR A 194 -2.38 5.38 13.03
C TYR A 194 -3.24 5.88 14.19
N SER A 195 -4.18 6.77 13.90
CA SER A 195 -4.95 7.48 14.92
C SER A 195 -6.39 7.72 14.43
N VAL A 196 -7.08 8.63 15.10
CA VAL A 196 -8.44 9.10 14.76
C VAL A 196 -8.39 10.44 14.02
N ALA A 197 -9.48 10.81 13.34
CA ALA A 197 -9.55 12.04 12.56
C ALA A 197 -9.28 13.32 13.36
N GLU A 198 -9.71 13.31 14.63
CA GLU A 198 -9.56 14.39 15.59
C GLU A 198 -8.08 14.70 15.86
N ASP A 199 -7.18 13.72 15.72
CA ASP A 199 -5.75 13.95 15.90
C ASP A 199 -5.15 14.81 14.77
N ALA A 200 -5.76 14.79 13.59
CA ALA A 200 -5.42 15.71 12.49
C ALA A 200 -6.30 16.96 12.45
N GLY A 201 -7.07 17.22 13.51
CA GLY A 201 -7.98 18.36 13.59
C GLY A 201 -9.19 18.25 12.67
N VAL A 202 -9.62 17.04 12.31
CA VAL A 202 -10.80 16.77 11.48
C VAL A 202 -11.86 16.07 12.34
N ASN A 203 -13.06 16.63 12.43
CA ASN A 203 -14.17 15.95 13.10
C ASN A 203 -14.63 14.74 12.26
N ARG A 204 -14.62 13.53 12.85
CA ARG A 204 -15.00 12.28 12.17
C ARG A 204 -16.40 12.33 11.57
N ALA A 205 -17.34 13.03 12.19
CA ALA A 205 -18.70 13.18 11.67
C ALA A 205 -18.74 13.83 10.27
N ASN A 206 -17.79 14.73 9.99
CA ASN A 206 -17.70 15.38 8.67
C ASN A 206 -17.24 14.42 7.56
N LEU A 207 -16.74 13.22 7.91
CA LEU A 207 -16.36 12.16 6.98
C LEU A 207 -17.46 11.10 6.79
N ASP A 208 -18.57 11.12 7.55
CA ASP A 208 -19.62 10.08 7.51
C ASP A 208 -20.31 9.95 6.15
N SER A 209 -20.32 11.03 5.37
CA SER A 209 -20.85 11.00 4.01
C SER A 209 -20.07 10.05 3.09
N ILE A 210 -18.82 9.68 3.41
CA ILE A 210 -18.07 8.66 2.68
C ILE A 210 -18.80 7.32 2.72
N ALA A 211 -19.26 6.90 3.90
CA ALA A 211 -19.98 5.64 4.07
C ALA A 211 -21.32 5.63 3.31
N LEU A 212 -22.00 6.79 3.23
CA LEU A 212 -23.22 6.93 2.45
C LEU A 212 -22.95 6.80 0.95
N ILE A 213 -21.90 7.46 0.45
CA ILE A 213 -21.49 7.36 -0.97
C ILE A 213 -21.07 5.92 -1.31
N MET A 214 -20.40 5.21 -0.40
CA MET A 214 -20.04 3.81 -0.60
C MET A 214 -21.26 2.89 -0.62
N LYS A 215 -22.26 3.12 0.25
CA LYS A 215 -23.53 2.40 0.22
C LYS A 215 -24.29 2.63 -1.09
N GLU A 216 -24.31 3.87 -1.57
CA GLU A 216 -24.87 4.22 -2.89
C GLU A 216 -24.14 3.50 -4.02
N ALA A 217 -22.80 3.50 -4.01
CA ALA A 217 -21.99 2.80 -5.01
C ALA A 217 -22.31 1.30 -5.06
N ILE A 218 -22.42 0.63 -3.91
CA ILE A 218 -22.74 -0.79 -3.83
C ILE A 218 -24.18 -1.05 -4.30
N ALA A 219 -25.14 -0.24 -3.86
CA ALA A 219 -26.54 -0.37 -4.25
C ALA A 219 -26.75 -0.16 -5.76
N ALA A 220 -26.00 0.77 -6.36
CA ALA A 220 -26.00 1.02 -7.80
C ALA A 220 -25.16 0.01 -8.59
N THR A 221 -24.60 -1.01 -7.94
CA THR A 221 -23.71 -2.01 -8.55
C THR A 221 -22.50 -1.38 -9.28
N ALA A 222 -21.96 -0.31 -8.71
CA ALA A 222 -20.73 0.32 -9.17
C ALA A 222 -19.48 -0.47 -8.76
N ALA A 223 -19.53 -1.18 -7.64
CA ALA A 223 -18.59 -2.22 -7.22
C ALA A 223 -19.24 -3.09 -6.13
N PRO A 224 -18.87 -4.39 -6.01
CA PRO A 224 -19.30 -5.23 -4.88
C PRO A 224 -18.86 -4.71 -3.52
N GLY A 225 -17.68 -4.09 -3.48
CA GLY A 225 -17.07 -3.58 -2.27
C GLY A 225 -15.81 -2.77 -2.56
N GLY A 226 -15.16 -2.31 -1.50
CA GLY A 226 -13.94 -1.53 -1.62
C GLY A 226 -13.40 -1.05 -0.28
N VAL A 227 -12.26 -0.36 -0.31
CA VAL A 227 -11.60 0.25 0.84
C VAL A 227 -11.39 1.73 0.55
N VAL A 228 -11.74 2.58 1.52
CA VAL A 228 -11.43 4.02 1.50
C VAL A 228 -10.47 4.32 2.63
N MET A 229 -9.34 4.97 2.30
CA MET A 229 -8.34 5.37 3.27
C MET A 229 -7.95 6.83 3.06
N VAL A 230 -7.84 7.58 4.16
CA VAL A 230 -7.52 9.02 4.17
C VAL A 230 -6.42 9.27 5.16
N LEU A 231 -5.38 9.97 4.71
CA LEU A 231 -4.27 10.41 5.52
C LEU A 231 -4.22 11.94 5.55
N LYS A 232 -3.95 12.51 6.71
CA LYS A 232 -3.76 13.94 6.89
C LYS A 232 -2.59 14.20 7.83
N ASP A 233 -1.65 15.03 7.42
CA ASP A 233 -0.47 15.41 8.21
C ASP A 233 0.36 14.20 8.72
N GLY A 234 0.52 13.18 7.88
CA GLY A 234 1.23 11.95 8.25
C GLY A 234 0.46 11.01 9.18
N LYS A 235 -0.85 11.25 9.37
CA LYS A 235 -1.73 10.44 10.22
C LYS A 235 -2.78 9.75 9.37
N VAL A 236 -2.99 8.45 9.58
CA VAL A 236 -4.16 7.74 9.05
C VAL A 236 -5.37 8.14 9.88
N ILE A 237 -6.34 8.80 9.26
CA ILE A 237 -7.52 9.36 9.94
C ILE A 237 -8.84 8.67 9.57
N TYR A 238 -8.81 7.86 8.51
CA TYR A 238 -9.95 7.08 8.04
C TYR A 238 -9.41 5.85 7.30
N ASN A 239 -9.92 4.66 7.62
CA ASN A 239 -9.56 3.41 6.93
C ASN A 239 -10.70 2.40 7.11
N GLU A 240 -11.64 2.39 6.17
CA GLU A 240 -12.84 1.56 6.26
C GLU A 240 -13.02 0.71 4.99
N ALA A 241 -13.50 -0.51 5.20
CA ALA A 241 -13.86 -1.45 4.14
C ALA A 241 -15.39 -1.57 4.03
N PHE A 242 -15.87 -1.69 2.80
CA PHE A 242 -17.29 -1.70 2.46
C PHE A 242 -17.63 -2.90 1.59
N GLY A 243 -18.86 -3.39 1.75
CA GLY A 243 -19.42 -4.42 0.88
C GLY A 243 -18.71 -5.77 1.02
N LYS A 244 -18.60 -6.45 -0.11
CA LYS A 244 -18.10 -7.82 -0.21
C LYS A 244 -17.17 -7.95 -1.41
N HIS A 245 -16.46 -9.07 -1.49
CA HIS A 245 -15.63 -9.40 -2.67
C HIS A 245 -16.46 -9.52 -3.94
N THR A 246 -17.70 -9.99 -3.82
CA THR A 246 -18.62 -10.32 -4.93
C THR A 246 -20.04 -9.91 -4.54
N TYR A 247 -20.94 -9.63 -5.49
CA TYR A 247 -22.32 -9.25 -5.16
C TYR A 247 -23.12 -10.34 -4.44
N THR A 248 -22.92 -11.61 -4.81
CA THR A 248 -23.71 -12.76 -4.31
C THR A 248 -23.03 -13.53 -3.18
N GLY A 249 -21.69 -13.48 -3.10
CA GLY A 249 -20.92 -14.18 -2.07
C GLY A 249 -21.09 -13.58 -0.66
N ASN A 250 -20.47 -14.25 0.32
CA ASN A 250 -20.54 -13.88 1.74
C ASN A 250 -19.22 -13.33 2.30
N ARG A 251 -18.15 -13.31 1.50
CA ARG A 251 -16.85 -12.79 1.93
C ARG A 251 -16.89 -11.27 1.98
N LYS A 252 -16.84 -10.72 3.20
CA LYS A 252 -16.73 -9.28 3.43
C LYS A 252 -15.38 -8.77 2.94
N THR A 253 -15.38 -7.55 2.40
CA THR A 253 -14.14 -6.83 2.12
C THR A 253 -13.49 -6.40 3.44
N LEU A 254 -12.18 -6.55 3.51
CA LEU A 254 -11.34 -6.18 4.65
C LEU A 254 -10.34 -5.10 4.22
N THR A 255 -9.90 -4.28 5.17
CA THR A 255 -8.89 -3.22 4.91
C THR A 255 -7.50 -3.78 4.56
N THR A 256 -7.29 -5.08 4.76
CA THR A 256 -6.07 -5.83 4.47
C THR A 256 -6.16 -6.68 3.19
N ASP A 257 -7.28 -6.61 2.48
CA ASP A 257 -7.43 -7.29 1.20
C ASP A 257 -6.56 -6.65 0.12
N ILE A 258 -6.14 -7.48 -0.83
CA ILE A 258 -5.24 -7.13 -1.92
C ILE A 258 -6.06 -6.95 -3.18
N PHE A 259 -5.92 -5.79 -3.83
CA PHE A 259 -6.67 -5.43 -5.04
C PHE A 259 -5.72 -5.34 -6.25
N ASP A 260 -6.26 -5.62 -7.44
CA ASP A 260 -5.60 -5.28 -8.70
C ASP A 260 -5.61 -3.76 -8.87
N MET A 261 -4.42 -3.16 -8.94
CA MET A 261 -4.25 -1.71 -9.00
C MET A 261 -4.40 -1.15 -10.42
N ALA A 262 -4.46 -2.01 -11.44
CA ALA A 262 -4.52 -1.63 -12.85
C ALA A 262 -3.50 -0.52 -13.18
N SER A 263 -3.96 0.59 -13.78
CA SER A 263 -3.10 1.70 -14.22
C SER A 263 -2.35 2.45 -13.10
N LEU A 264 -2.66 2.23 -11.81
CA LEU A 264 -1.78 2.73 -10.75
C LEU A 264 -0.39 2.07 -10.79
N THR A 265 -0.22 0.95 -11.49
CA THR A 265 1.09 0.35 -11.81
C THR A 265 2.06 1.38 -12.40
N LYS A 266 1.55 2.28 -13.26
CA LYS A 266 2.36 3.32 -13.90
C LYS A 266 3.08 4.20 -12.88
N THR A 267 2.36 4.64 -11.85
CA THR A 267 2.88 5.54 -10.81
C THR A 267 3.50 4.81 -9.62
N SER A 268 3.07 3.57 -9.36
CA SER A 268 3.52 2.76 -8.22
C SER A 268 4.65 1.78 -8.53
N ALA A 269 5.03 1.60 -9.80
CA ALA A 269 6.15 0.75 -10.20
C ALA A 269 7.06 1.46 -11.22
N THR A 270 6.62 1.58 -12.47
CA THR A 270 7.44 2.08 -13.58
C THR A 270 8.00 3.47 -13.33
N THR A 271 7.15 4.41 -12.88
CA THR A 271 7.60 5.78 -12.63
C THR A 271 8.60 5.86 -11.46
N LEU A 272 8.50 4.99 -10.45
CA LEU A 272 9.46 4.94 -9.35
C LEU A 272 10.86 4.57 -9.88
N GLU A 273 10.94 3.52 -10.69
CA GLU A 273 12.20 3.13 -11.29
C GLU A 273 12.76 4.22 -12.24
N VAL A 274 11.90 4.84 -13.06
CA VAL A 274 12.30 5.97 -13.92
C VAL A 274 12.88 7.11 -13.09
N MET A 275 12.21 7.52 -12.00
CA MET A 275 12.69 8.57 -11.10
C MET A 275 14.09 8.24 -10.57
N ARG A 276 14.31 7.01 -10.10
CA ARG A 276 15.58 6.59 -9.54
C ARG A 276 16.69 6.55 -10.59
N LEU A 277 16.41 6.03 -11.78
CA LEU A 277 17.39 5.97 -12.86
C LEU A 277 17.75 7.36 -13.40
N VAL A 278 16.80 8.31 -13.38
CA VAL A 278 17.07 9.72 -13.70
C VAL A 278 17.97 10.37 -12.65
N GLU A 279 17.69 10.17 -11.36
CA GLU A 279 18.55 10.69 -10.29
C GLU A 279 19.97 10.14 -10.33
N GLN A 280 20.13 8.87 -10.70
CA GLN A 280 21.42 8.22 -10.86
C GLN A 280 22.16 8.66 -12.13
N GLY A 281 21.54 9.49 -12.98
CA GLY A 281 22.10 9.90 -14.27
C GLY A 281 22.16 8.78 -15.32
N LYS A 282 21.50 7.64 -15.07
CA LYS A 282 21.48 6.48 -15.96
C LYS A 282 20.42 6.58 -17.05
N LEU A 283 19.34 7.32 -16.78
CA LEU A 283 18.26 7.61 -17.72
C LEU A 283 18.12 9.12 -17.90
N GLY A 284 18.12 9.61 -19.14
CA GLY A 284 17.89 11.02 -19.46
C GLY A 284 16.49 11.26 -20.03
N LEU A 285 15.71 12.16 -19.43
CA LEU A 285 14.37 12.53 -19.90
C LEU A 285 14.38 13.19 -21.29
N ASP A 286 15.42 13.97 -21.60
CA ASP A 286 15.64 14.58 -22.93
C ASP A 286 16.37 13.67 -23.91
N SER A 287 16.75 12.45 -23.50
CA SER A 287 17.32 11.47 -24.43
C SER A 287 16.22 10.83 -25.28
N THR A 288 16.59 10.37 -26.48
CA THR A 288 15.70 9.58 -27.32
C THR A 288 15.54 8.16 -26.80
N ILE A 289 14.38 7.52 -27.06
CA ILE A 289 14.16 6.11 -26.73
C ILE A 289 15.11 5.19 -27.51
N SER A 290 15.59 5.61 -28.68
CA SER A 290 16.52 4.86 -29.53
C SER A 290 17.92 4.72 -28.93
N LYS A 291 18.27 5.57 -27.95
CA LYS A 291 19.46 5.38 -27.11
C LYS A 291 19.37 4.05 -26.36
N TYR A 292 18.21 3.72 -25.81
CA TYR A 292 17.99 2.58 -24.92
C TYR A 292 17.42 1.35 -25.65
N ILE A 293 16.57 1.55 -26.65
CA ILE A 293 15.95 0.50 -27.46
C ILE A 293 16.59 0.51 -28.84
N ALA A 294 17.61 -0.30 -29.05
CA ALA A 294 18.37 -0.31 -30.31
C ALA A 294 17.49 -0.58 -31.55
N ARG A 295 16.42 -1.38 -31.41
CA ARG A 295 15.48 -1.69 -32.49
C ARG A 295 14.75 -0.47 -33.06
N THR A 296 14.65 0.64 -32.32
CA THR A 296 13.97 1.86 -32.82
C THR A 296 14.89 2.83 -33.56
N ARG A 297 16.21 2.58 -33.60
CA ARG A 297 17.20 3.47 -34.25
C ARG A 297 16.97 3.62 -35.75
N SER A 298 16.51 2.56 -36.41
CA SER A 298 16.20 2.54 -37.84
C SER A 298 14.76 2.93 -38.18
N MET A 299 13.93 3.27 -37.19
CA MET A 299 12.50 3.56 -37.38
C MET A 299 12.27 5.08 -37.45
N PRO A 300 11.94 5.65 -38.62
CA PRO A 300 11.83 7.10 -38.79
C PRO A 300 10.80 7.78 -37.87
N ASP A 301 9.72 7.08 -37.52
CA ASP A 301 8.65 7.59 -36.66
C ASP A 301 8.96 7.46 -35.15
N LYS A 302 10.01 6.72 -34.77
CA LYS A 302 10.33 6.42 -33.35
C LYS A 302 11.72 6.86 -32.91
N LYS A 303 12.69 6.91 -33.82
CA LYS A 303 14.11 7.13 -33.49
C LYS A 303 14.36 8.41 -32.68
N ASP A 304 13.52 9.44 -32.89
CA ASP A 304 13.67 10.77 -32.29
C ASP A 304 12.69 11.02 -31.14
N ILE A 305 11.84 10.05 -30.76
CA ILE A 305 10.93 10.18 -29.61
C ILE A 305 11.77 10.28 -28.34
N MET A 306 11.54 11.31 -27.54
CA MET A 306 12.22 11.52 -26.26
C MET A 306 11.54 10.75 -25.14
N VAL A 307 12.31 10.31 -24.13
CA VAL A 307 11.80 9.61 -22.94
C VAL A 307 10.70 10.44 -22.24
N LYS A 308 10.87 11.76 -22.13
CA LYS A 308 9.85 12.64 -21.54
C LYS A 308 8.53 12.63 -22.31
N GLU A 309 8.56 12.48 -23.64
CA GLU A 309 7.34 12.38 -24.45
C GLU A 309 6.61 11.08 -24.15
N VAL A 310 7.33 9.99 -23.88
CA VAL A 310 6.75 8.72 -23.45
C VAL A 310 6.11 8.86 -22.06
N MET A 311 6.83 9.44 -21.09
CA MET A 311 6.32 9.64 -19.73
C MET A 311 5.10 10.59 -19.64
N LEU A 312 4.91 11.43 -20.65
CA LEU A 312 3.77 12.35 -20.78
C LEU A 312 2.63 11.82 -21.66
N HIS A 313 2.76 10.61 -22.23
CA HIS A 313 1.82 10.09 -23.24
C HIS A 313 1.66 11.04 -24.45
N GLN A 314 2.79 11.56 -24.93
CA GLN A 314 2.91 12.47 -26.08
C GLN A 314 3.78 11.91 -27.20
N ALA A 315 4.25 10.68 -27.05
CA ALA A 315 5.09 9.99 -28.02
C ALA A 315 4.37 9.64 -29.34
N GLY A 316 3.03 9.72 -29.35
CA GLY A 316 2.21 9.40 -30.52
C GLY A 316 1.84 7.93 -30.68
N PHE A 317 2.12 7.10 -29.68
CA PHE A 317 1.79 5.69 -29.66
C PHE A 317 0.28 5.44 -29.60
N THR A 318 -0.17 4.35 -30.22
CA THR A 318 -1.56 3.89 -30.15
C THR A 318 -1.99 3.67 -28.69
N PRO A 319 -3.22 4.05 -28.30
CA PRO A 319 -3.69 3.91 -26.93
C PRO A 319 -3.59 2.49 -26.37
N PHE A 320 -4.05 1.52 -27.15
CA PHE A 320 -4.22 0.13 -26.77
C PHE A 320 -4.14 -0.76 -28.01
N ILE A 321 -3.48 -1.91 -27.88
CA ILE A 321 -3.46 -2.96 -28.90
C ILE A 321 -4.11 -4.22 -28.30
N PRO A 322 -5.17 -4.77 -28.91
CA PRO A 322 -5.83 -5.99 -28.42
C PRO A 322 -5.02 -7.23 -28.80
N PHE A 323 -3.91 -7.48 -28.11
CA PHE A 323 -2.98 -8.58 -28.45
C PHE A 323 -3.61 -9.98 -28.44
N TYR A 324 -4.70 -10.20 -27.69
CA TYR A 324 -5.47 -11.47 -27.71
C TYR A 324 -6.02 -11.79 -29.10
N THR A 325 -6.28 -10.79 -29.94
CA THR A 325 -6.82 -11.01 -31.30
C THR A 325 -5.82 -11.70 -32.23
N GLN A 326 -4.55 -11.80 -31.83
CA GLN A 326 -3.50 -12.48 -32.58
C GLN A 326 -3.27 -13.93 -32.14
N LEU A 327 -4.01 -14.40 -31.11
CA LEU A 327 -3.93 -15.78 -30.65
C LEU A 327 -4.34 -16.76 -31.76
N LYS A 328 -3.54 -17.80 -31.94
CA LYS A 328 -3.75 -18.88 -32.89
C LYS A 328 -4.16 -20.16 -32.16
N PRO A 329 -4.82 -21.11 -32.85
CA PRO A 329 -4.97 -22.46 -32.32
C PRO A 329 -3.60 -23.03 -31.90
N GLY A 330 -3.49 -23.45 -30.65
CA GLY A 330 -2.22 -23.93 -30.05
C GLY A 330 -1.40 -22.85 -29.32
N ASP A 331 -1.83 -21.59 -29.25
CA ASP A 331 -1.16 -20.59 -28.40
C ASP A 331 -1.56 -20.69 -26.92
N MET A 332 -2.64 -21.41 -26.62
CA MET A 332 -3.19 -21.56 -25.26
C MET A 332 -3.25 -23.03 -24.83
N SER A 333 -3.11 -23.28 -23.53
CA SER A 333 -3.20 -24.60 -22.91
C SER A 333 -3.89 -24.52 -21.54
N THR A 334 -4.54 -25.60 -21.12
CA THR A 334 -5.05 -25.76 -19.75
C THR A 334 -4.04 -26.42 -18.80
N LEU A 335 -2.91 -26.87 -19.34
CA LEU A 335 -1.83 -27.53 -18.61
C LEU A 335 -0.55 -26.72 -18.71
N LYS A 336 0.08 -26.51 -17.56
CA LYS A 336 1.41 -25.91 -17.46
C LYS A 336 2.46 -26.83 -18.08
N SER A 337 3.35 -26.26 -18.88
CA SER A 337 4.55 -26.94 -19.39
C SER A 337 5.59 -25.91 -19.84
N ASP A 338 6.78 -26.34 -20.26
CA ASP A 338 7.79 -25.44 -20.82
C ASP A 338 7.29 -24.70 -22.08
N GLN A 339 6.36 -25.30 -22.82
CA GLN A 339 5.72 -24.68 -23.97
C GLN A 339 4.64 -23.67 -23.57
N TYR A 340 4.04 -23.78 -22.39
CA TYR A 340 2.98 -22.92 -21.86
C TYR A 340 3.26 -22.53 -20.40
N PRO A 341 4.29 -21.70 -20.16
CA PRO A 341 4.77 -21.43 -18.81
C PRO A 341 3.97 -20.35 -18.08
N THR A 342 3.27 -19.49 -18.80
CA THR A 342 2.66 -18.26 -18.27
C THR A 342 1.17 -18.46 -17.98
N GLU A 343 0.81 -18.48 -16.71
CA GLU A 343 -0.60 -18.55 -16.26
C GLU A 343 -1.27 -17.18 -16.31
N VAL A 344 -2.37 -17.06 -17.05
CA VAL A 344 -3.13 -15.80 -17.24
C VAL A 344 -4.47 -15.77 -16.49
N ALA A 345 -4.93 -16.95 -16.06
CA ALA A 345 -6.04 -17.23 -15.15
C ALA A 345 -5.91 -18.69 -14.65
N ASP A 346 -6.70 -19.09 -13.65
CA ASP A 346 -6.61 -20.44 -13.05
C ASP A 346 -6.68 -21.53 -14.13
N ASN A 347 -5.61 -22.34 -14.23
CA ASN A 347 -5.47 -23.41 -15.23
C ASN A 347 -5.60 -22.93 -16.69
N TYR A 348 -5.16 -21.72 -16.99
CA TYR A 348 -5.18 -21.18 -18.35
C TYR A 348 -3.85 -20.49 -18.66
N TYR A 349 -3.12 -21.06 -19.61
CA TYR A 349 -1.72 -20.74 -19.89
C TYR A 349 -1.52 -20.30 -21.32
N ILE A 350 -0.69 -19.29 -21.52
CA ILE A 350 -0.24 -18.84 -22.85
C ILE A 350 1.14 -19.42 -23.18
N ARG A 351 1.38 -19.64 -24.48
CA ARG A 351 2.63 -20.21 -24.96
C ARG A 351 3.85 -19.38 -24.57
N ALA A 352 5.01 -20.05 -24.47
CA ALA A 352 6.30 -19.42 -24.22
C ALA A 352 6.60 -18.35 -25.28
N ASN A 353 7.30 -17.29 -24.86
CA ASN A 353 7.80 -16.19 -25.70
C ASN A 353 6.73 -15.36 -26.44
N TYR A 354 5.45 -15.43 -26.06
CA TYR A 354 4.39 -14.67 -26.74
C TYR A 354 4.67 -13.15 -26.79
N TYR A 355 5.22 -12.57 -25.72
CA TYR A 355 5.62 -11.18 -25.70
C TYR A 355 6.70 -10.85 -26.75
N GLN A 356 7.76 -11.66 -26.82
CA GLN A 356 8.91 -11.46 -27.70
C GLN A 356 8.58 -11.74 -29.17
N ASP A 357 7.72 -12.71 -29.43
CA ASP A 357 7.40 -13.19 -30.77
C ASP A 357 6.21 -12.46 -31.41
N VAL A 358 5.26 -11.97 -30.60
CA VAL A 358 4.01 -11.37 -31.09
C VAL A 358 3.88 -9.92 -30.64
N MET A 359 3.82 -9.68 -29.32
CA MET A 359 3.47 -8.36 -28.79
C MET A 359 4.51 -7.28 -29.13
N TRP A 360 5.79 -7.57 -28.87
CA TRP A 360 6.87 -6.62 -29.08
C TRP A 360 7.11 -6.29 -30.56
N PRO A 361 7.15 -7.27 -31.49
CA PRO A 361 7.18 -6.98 -32.93
C PRO A 361 5.98 -6.16 -33.40
N GLN A 362 4.77 -6.45 -32.92
CA GLN A 362 3.57 -5.69 -33.25
C GLN A 362 3.66 -4.23 -32.76
N MET A 363 4.11 -3.99 -31.53
CA MET A 363 4.33 -2.64 -31.00
C MET A 363 5.41 -1.85 -31.74
N LEU A 364 6.46 -2.51 -32.24
CA LEU A 364 7.50 -1.88 -33.04
C LEU A 364 7.01 -1.50 -34.44
N ALA A 365 6.17 -2.34 -35.04
CA ALA A 365 5.56 -2.11 -36.34
C ALA A 365 4.47 -1.03 -36.33
N ASP A 366 3.72 -0.89 -35.23
CA ASP A 366 2.67 0.11 -35.06
C ASP A 366 3.18 1.54 -35.20
N LYS A 367 2.45 2.41 -35.91
CA LYS A 367 2.95 3.76 -36.26
C LYS A 367 2.70 4.78 -35.16
N ALA A 368 3.70 5.60 -34.86
CA ALA A 368 3.54 6.74 -33.96
C ALA A 368 2.93 7.95 -34.70
N LEU A 369 1.59 8.03 -34.75
CA LEU A 369 0.86 8.97 -35.63
C LEU A 369 0.53 10.33 -35.01
N THR A 370 0.53 10.44 -33.68
CA THR A 370 -0.02 11.62 -32.97
C THR A 370 1.00 12.32 -32.08
N ARG A 371 2.29 12.17 -32.38
CA ARG A 371 3.38 12.75 -31.58
C ARG A 371 3.15 14.24 -31.33
N GLY A 372 3.40 14.68 -30.09
CA GLY A 372 3.18 16.05 -29.63
C GLY A 372 1.77 16.32 -29.10
N ARG A 373 0.80 15.42 -29.31
CA ARG A 373 -0.54 15.50 -28.70
C ARG A 373 -0.61 14.58 -27.49
N PHE A 374 -1.41 14.96 -26.49
CA PHE A 374 -1.69 14.07 -25.36
C PHE A 374 -2.72 13.01 -25.76
N ILE A 375 -2.29 11.75 -25.80
CA ILE A 375 -3.14 10.57 -25.98
C ILE A 375 -2.70 9.50 -25.00
N TYR A 376 -3.54 9.23 -23.99
CA TYR A 376 -3.26 8.21 -22.98
C TYR A 376 -3.04 6.84 -23.65
N SER A 377 -1.88 6.23 -23.41
CA SER A 377 -1.43 5.05 -24.15
C SER A 377 -0.66 4.08 -23.27
N ASP A 378 -1.11 2.83 -23.25
CA ASP A 378 -0.45 1.74 -22.54
C ASP A 378 0.88 1.36 -23.19
N LEU A 379 1.00 1.49 -24.51
CA LEU A 379 2.25 1.29 -25.25
C LEU A 379 3.38 2.14 -24.67
N SER A 380 3.09 3.38 -24.27
CA SER A 380 4.10 4.25 -23.64
C SER A 380 4.81 3.53 -22.48
N MET A 381 4.05 2.77 -21.68
CA MET A 381 4.56 2.14 -20.48
C MET A 381 5.14 0.74 -20.74
N TYR A 382 4.77 0.06 -21.83
CA TYR A 382 5.54 -1.08 -22.35
C TYR A 382 6.94 -0.65 -22.79
N TYR A 383 7.04 0.42 -23.59
CA TYR A 383 8.34 0.97 -23.99
C TYR A 383 9.16 1.43 -22.77
N MET A 384 8.53 2.04 -21.77
CA MET A 384 9.27 2.40 -20.54
C MET A 384 9.74 1.18 -19.75
N LYS A 385 8.96 0.10 -19.67
CA LYS A 385 9.43 -1.16 -19.06
C LYS A 385 10.69 -1.69 -19.75
N GLU A 386 10.68 -1.75 -21.08
CA GLU A 386 11.86 -2.16 -21.86
C GLU A 386 13.08 -1.27 -21.59
N ILE A 387 12.87 0.04 -21.46
CA ILE A 387 13.94 1.00 -21.16
C ILE A 387 14.50 0.77 -19.75
N VAL A 388 13.64 0.72 -18.73
CA VAL A 388 14.12 0.64 -17.35
C VAL A 388 14.79 -0.70 -17.05
N GLU A 389 14.22 -1.82 -17.50
CA GLU A 389 14.84 -3.14 -17.31
C GLU A 389 16.17 -3.26 -18.06
N LYS A 390 16.29 -2.64 -19.24
CA LYS A 390 17.55 -2.59 -19.99
C LYS A 390 18.62 -1.78 -19.24
N VAL A 391 18.23 -0.65 -18.65
CA VAL A 391 19.15 0.25 -17.94
C VAL A 391 19.53 -0.29 -16.56
N ALA A 392 18.60 -0.91 -15.83
CA ALA A 392 18.81 -1.49 -14.51
C ALA A 392 19.38 -2.91 -14.55
N ALA A 393 19.31 -3.60 -15.71
CA ALA A 393 19.63 -5.01 -15.87
C ALA A 393 18.88 -5.93 -14.87
N THR A 394 17.69 -5.49 -14.44
CA THR A 394 16.87 -6.14 -13.42
C THR A 394 15.41 -6.05 -13.87
N PRO A 395 14.60 -7.11 -13.73
CA PRO A 395 13.17 -7.05 -14.02
C PRO A 395 12.44 -6.01 -13.15
N LEU A 396 11.43 -5.34 -13.70
CA LEU A 396 10.69 -4.24 -13.04
C LEU A 396 10.16 -4.65 -11.66
N ASN A 397 9.52 -5.83 -11.57
CA ASN A 397 8.95 -6.34 -10.32
C ASN A 397 10.02 -6.63 -9.25
N VAL A 398 11.20 -7.10 -9.65
CA VAL A 398 12.33 -7.37 -8.73
C VAL A 398 12.95 -6.04 -8.30
N TYR A 399 13.13 -5.11 -9.23
CA TYR A 399 13.70 -3.80 -8.93
C TYR A 399 12.84 -3.05 -7.92
N THR A 400 11.53 -2.97 -8.15
CA THR A 400 10.65 -2.20 -7.27
C THR A 400 10.46 -2.85 -5.90
N ASP A 401 10.41 -4.17 -5.84
CA ASP A 401 10.36 -4.92 -4.58
C ASP A 401 11.58 -4.64 -3.70
N LEU A 402 12.79 -4.77 -4.25
CA LEU A 402 14.04 -4.58 -3.52
C LEU A 402 14.34 -3.11 -3.17
N ASN A 403 14.05 -2.16 -4.07
CA ASN A 403 14.45 -0.77 -3.87
C ASN A 403 13.38 0.09 -3.19
N PHE A 404 12.12 -0.36 -3.16
CA PHE A 404 11.02 0.41 -2.60
C PHE A 404 10.14 -0.41 -1.67
N TYR A 405 9.51 -1.50 -2.13
CA TYR A 405 8.44 -2.13 -1.34
C TYR A 405 8.94 -2.73 -0.03
N LYS A 406 9.98 -3.58 -0.07
CA LYS A 406 10.56 -4.17 1.14
C LYS A 406 11.19 -3.14 2.08
N PRO A 407 12.06 -2.21 1.63
CA PRO A 407 12.64 -1.20 2.53
C PRO A 407 11.60 -0.27 3.17
N LEU A 408 10.49 0.02 2.47
CA LEU A 408 9.39 0.84 3.00
C LEU A 408 8.52 0.08 4.01
N GLY A 409 8.61 -1.25 4.08
CA GLY A 409 7.73 -2.09 4.90
C GLY A 409 6.37 -2.38 4.26
N MET A 410 6.26 -2.27 2.93
CA MET A 410 5.04 -2.63 2.20
C MET A 410 4.91 -4.15 2.16
N GLN A 411 3.80 -4.69 2.65
CA GLN A 411 3.69 -6.13 2.96
C GLN A 411 2.94 -6.95 1.91
N SER A 412 2.11 -6.29 1.11
CA SER A 412 1.25 -6.91 0.08
C SER A 412 1.51 -6.38 -1.33
N ALA A 413 2.35 -5.35 -1.45
CA ALA A 413 2.66 -4.69 -2.71
C ALA A 413 3.58 -5.53 -3.58
N GLY A 414 3.18 -5.74 -4.83
CA GLY A 414 4.01 -6.46 -5.78
C GLY A 414 3.26 -6.86 -7.03
N PHE A 415 3.87 -7.76 -7.77
CA PHE A 415 3.28 -8.42 -8.93
C PHE A 415 3.04 -9.89 -8.59
N LEU A 416 2.25 -10.60 -9.41
CA LEU A 416 2.03 -12.05 -9.26
C LEU A 416 1.58 -12.46 -7.84
N PRO A 417 0.50 -11.87 -7.30
CA PRO A 417 0.13 -12.05 -5.89
C PRO A 417 -0.20 -13.50 -5.52
N ARG A 418 -0.51 -14.38 -6.49
CA ARG A 418 -0.77 -15.81 -6.25
C ARG A 418 0.47 -16.59 -5.81
N ASP A 419 1.67 -16.07 -6.09
CA ASP A 419 2.95 -16.67 -5.66
C ASP A 419 3.25 -16.36 -4.18
N HIS A 420 2.57 -15.38 -3.60
CA HIS A 420 2.88 -14.84 -2.28
C HIS A 420 1.72 -14.91 -1.29
N PHE A 421 0.48 -14.94 -1.78
CA PHE A 421 -0.72 -14.83 -0.96
C PHE A 421 -1.75 -15.91 -1.28
N PRO A 422 -2.47 -16.42 -0.25
CA PRO A 422 -3.60 -17.29 -0.50
C PRO A 422 -4.67 -16.53 -1.29
N LYS A 423 -5.35 -17.24 -2.19
CA LYS A 423 -6.35 -16.70 -3.14
C LYS A 423 -7.37 -15.81 -2.45
N ASP A 424 -7.75 -16.19 -1.24
CA ASP A 424 -8.81 -15.57 -0.48
C ASP A 424 -8.43 -14.17 0.06
N ARG A 425 -7.14 -13.84 0.19
CA ARG A 425 -6.65 -12.48 0.50
C ARG A 425 -6.74 -11.53 -0.69
N ILE A 426 -7.01 -12.05 -1.89
CA ILE A 426 -7.01 -11.28 -3.13
C ILE A 426 -8.45 -11.12 -3.62
N VAL A 427 -8.86 -9.89 -3.86
CA VAL A 427 -10.22 -9.57 -4.33
C VAL A 427 -10.37 -10.02 -5.79
N PRO A 428 -11.46 -10.72 -6.17
CA PRO A 428 -11.71 -11.07 -7.56
C PRO A 428 -11.98 -9.81 -8.39
N THR A 429 -11.32 -9.69 -9.55
CA THR A 429 -11.42 -8.49 -10.37
C THR A 429 -12.64 -8.54 -11.30
N THR A 430 -12.91 -9.70 -11.89
CA THR A 430 -14.05 -9.93 -12.81
C THR A 430 -14.40 -11.42 -12.86
N GLU A 431 -15.68 -11.75 -13.10
CA GLU A 431 -16.12 -13.12 -13.41
C GLU A 431 -16.01 -13.44 -14.90
N ASN A 432 -16.04 -12.41 -15.74
CA ASN A 432 -15.98 -12.54 -17.17
C ASN A 432 -15.45 -11.23 -17.77
N ASP A 433 -14.22 -11.29 -18.27
CA ASP A 433 -13.58 -10.15 -18.91
C ASP A 433 -14.20 -9.83 -20.29
N SER A 434 -14.91 -10.77 -20.92
CA SER A 434 -15.70 -10.64 -22.16
C SER A 434 -14.91 -10.40 -23.45
N TRP A 435 -13.60 -10.67 -23.44
CA TRP A 435 -12.68 -10.33 -24.53
C TRP A 435 -11.46 -11.26 -24.65
N PHE A 436 -10.99 -11.87 -23.56
CA PHE A 436 -9.79 -12.71 -23.60
C PHE A 436 -9.97 -14.05 -22.90
N ARG A 437 -10.25 -14.05 -21.60
CA ARG A 437 -10.27 -15.27 -20.78
C ARG A 437 -11.67 -15.81 -20.58
N ASP A 438 -12.69 -14.95 -20.63
CA ASP A 438 -14.10 -15.30 -20.45
C ASP A 438 -14.36 -16.17 -19.19
N MET A 439 -13.60 -15.90 -18.12
CA MET A 439 -13.64 -16.65 -16.87
C MET A 439 -13.28 -15.77 -15.67
N LEU A 440 -13.41 -16.33 -14.45
CA LEU A 440 -13.06 -15.66 -13.21
C LEU A 440 -11.56 -15.30 -13.19
N VAL A 441 -11.29 -14.01 -13.01
CA VAL A 441 -9.95 -13.46 -12.82
C VAL A 441 -9.80 -13.04 -11.35
N GLN A 442 -9.00 -13.79 -10.59
CA GLN A 442 -8.72 -13.50 -9.18
C GLN A 442 -7.24 -13.73 -8.87
N GLY A 443 -6.52 -12.64 -8.60
CA GLY A 443 -5.06 -12.65 -8.39
C GLY A 443 -4.23 -12.78 -9.67
N PHE A 444 -4.86 -12.61 -10.82
CA PHE A 444 -4.20 -12.35 -12.09
C PHE A 444 -4.58 -10.94 -12.53
N VAL A 445 -3.69 -10.27 -13.25
CA VAL A 445 -3.93 -8.91 -13.74
C VAL A 445 -5.12 -8.88 -14.70
N ASP A 446 -6.01 -7.92 -14.54
CA ASP A 446 -7.20 -7.72 -15.38
C ASP A 446 -6.85 -7.34 -16.81
N ASP A 447 -5.82 -6.51 -17.00
CA ASP A 447 -5.38 -6.09 -18.32
C ASP A 447 -4.87 -7.29 -19.16
N PRO A 448 -5.46 -7.56 -20.33
CA PRO A 448 -5.13 -8.74 -21.11
C PRO A 448 -3.70 -8.70 -21.68
N GLY A 449 -3.21 -7.51 -22.04
CA GLY A 449 -1.84 -7.36 -22.52
C GLY A 449 -0.83 -7.64 -21.42
N ALA A 450 -1.04 -7.10 -20.21
CA ALA A 450 -0.18 -7.37 -19.07
C ALA A 450 -0.22 -8.86 -18.67
N ALA A 451 -1.40 -9.50 -18.76
CA ALA A 451 -1.52 -10.94 -18.52
C ALA A 451 -0.66 -11.73 -19.52
N MET A 452 -0.77 -11.44 -20.81
CA MET A 452 0.03 -12.08 -21.87
C MET A 452 1.53 -11.78 -21.77
N ALA A 453 1.90 -10.63 -21.18
CA ALA A 453 3.29 -10.28 -20.88
C ALA A 453 3.84 -10.96 -19.61
N GLY A 454 3.10 -11.90 -19.01
CA GLY A 454 3.53 -12.62 -17.82
C GLY A 454 3.15 -11.97 -16.51
N GLY A 455 2.15 -11.09 -16.49
CA GLY A 455 1.64 -10.43 -15.28
C GLY A 455 2.50 -9.27 -14.76
N VAL A 456 3.69 -9.07 -15.31
CA VAL A 456 4.59 -7.96 -15.00
C VAL A 456 4.67 -7.03 -16.21
N SER A 457 3.95 -5.91 -16.17
CA SER A 457 4.02 -4.89 -17.23
C SER A 457 4.18 -3.49 -16.65
N GLY A 458 4.65 -2.55 -17.48
CA GLY A 458 4.87 -1.18 -17.05
C GLY A 458 3.57 -0.39 -16.83
N HIS A 459 2.45 -0.87 -17.37
CA HIS A 459 1.17 -0.16 -17.39
C HIS A 459 0.11 -0.75 -16.46
N ALA A 460 0.23 -2.03 -16.10
CA ALA A 460 -0.68 -2.82 -15.26
C ALA A 460 0.07 -4.04 -14.66
N GLY A 461 -0.51 -4.68 -13.63
CA GLY A 461 0.05 -5.89 -12.99
C GLY A 461 0.43 -5.73 -11.52
N PHE A 462 0.43 -4.49 -11.01
CA PHE A 462 0.69 -4.21 -9.60
C PHE A 462 -0.55 -4.52 -8.75
N PHE A 463 -0.33 -5.17 -7.60
CA PHE A 463 -1.33 -5.48 -6.58
C PHE A 463 -0.88 -4.89 -5.24
N ALA A 464 -1.83 -4.42 -4.43
CA ALA A 464 -1.53 -3.88 -3.11
C ALA A 464 -2.77 -3.80 -2.21
N SER A 465 -2.57 -3.64 -0.91
CA SER A 465 -3.57 -3.17 0.05
C SER A 465 -3.56 -1.64 0.16
N ALA A 466 -4.58 -1.07 0.81
CA ALA A 466 -4.65 0.38 1.04
C ALA A 466 -3.48 0.89 1.92
N ASN A 467 -3.01 0.08 2.86
CA ASN A 467 -1.91 0.46 3.75
C ASN A 467 -0.58 0.62 3.01
N ASP A 468 -0.28 -0.27 2.07
CA ASP A 468 0.95 -0.17 1.28
C ASP A 468 0.92 1.06 0.36
N MET A 469 -0.24 1.33 -0.24
CA MET A 469 -0.45 2.56 -1.00
C MET A 469 -0.27 3.80 -0.11
N ALA A 470 -0.77 3.77 1.14
CA ALA A 470 -0.58 4.86 2.09
C ALA A 470 0.90 5.12 2.37
N ILE A 471 1.70 4.07 2.58
CA ILE A 471 3.15 4.18 2.82
C ILE A 471 3.86 4.81 1.62
N LEU A 472 3.64 4.26 0.42
CA LEU A 472 4.32 4.73 -0.79
C LEU A 472 4.01 6.19 -1.11
N TYR A 473 2.72 6.57 -1.06
CA TYR A 473 2.31 7.91 -1.42
C TYR A 473 2.56 8.92 -0.29
N GLN A 474 2.67 8.49 0.96
CA GLN A 474 3.22 9.33 2.03
C GLN A 474 4.71 9.61 1.81
N MET A 475 5.52 8.64 1.35
CA MET A 475 6.93 8.87 1.00
C MET A 475 7.06 9.94 -0.10
N LEU A 476 6.19 9.89 -1.12
CA LEU A 476 6.16 10.92 -2.16
C LEU A 476 5.67 12.28 -1.63
N LEU A 477 4.63 12.31 -0.79
CA LEU A 477 4.17 13.54 -0.14
C LEU A 477 5.29 14.18 0.71
N ASN A 478 6.08 13.35 1.39
CA ASN A 478 7.26 13.72 2.17
C ASN A 478 8.49 14.02 1.29
N LYS A 479 8.30 14.25 -0.01
CA LYS A 479 9.36 14.60 -0.98
C LYS A 479 10.52 13.60 -0.98
N GLY A 480 10.21 12.31 -0.88
CA GLY A 480 11.19 11.23 -0.99
C GLY A 480 11.69 10.67 0.33
N SER A 481 11.24 11.18 1.49
CA SER A 481 11.66 10.65 2.80
C SER A 481 10.57 9.83 3.48
N TYR A 482 10.93 8.68 4.06
CA TYR A 482 10.04 7.87 4.89
C TYR A 482 10.82 6.91 5.77
N GLY A 483 10.35 6.65 6.99
CA GLY A 483 10.98 5.70 7.91
C GLY A 483 12.40 6.06 8.33
N GLY A 484 12.75 7.35 8.30
CA GLY A 484 14.10 7.85 8.62
C GLY A 484 15.10 7.69 7.46
N GLN A 485 14.63 7.30 6.27
CA GLN A 485 15.46 7.11 5.08
C GLN A 485 15.04 8.05 3.94
N GLN A 486 15.99 8.39 3.06
CA GLN A 486 15.77 9.20 1.86
C GLN A 486 15.79 8.31 0.61
N TYR A 487 14.63 8.13 -0.03
CA TYR A 487 14.44 7.33 -1.25
C TYR A 487 14.67 8.13 -2.53
N TYR A 488 14.34 9.42 -2.51
CA TYR A 488 14.55 10.35 -3.62
C TYR A 488 15.01 11.70 -3.10
N LYS A 489 15.75 12.47 -3.87
CA LYS A 489 15.97 13.89 -3.61
C LYS A 489 14.62 14.63 -3.69
N PRO A 490 14.37 15.63 -2.83
CA PRO A 490 13.13 16.41 -2.88
C PRO A 490 12.85 17.06 -4.24
N GLU A 491 13.89 17.46 -4.97
CA GLU A 491 13.81 18.09 -6.28
C GLU A 491 13.28 17.13 -7.35
N THR A 492 13.64 15.85 -7.27
CA THR A 492 13.16 14.81 -8.20
C THR A 492 11.67 14.58 -8.02
N VAL A 493 11.22 14.41 -6.77
CA VAL A 493 9.79 14.23 -6.50
C VAL A 493 9.01 15.45 -6.97
N THR A 494 9.51 16.65 -6.68
CA THR A 494 8.89 17.90 -7.14
C THR A 494 8.83 17.98 -8.67
N THR A 495 9.91 17.61 -9.36
CA THR A 495 9.96 17.62 -10.84
C THR A 495 8.96 16.65 -11.45
N PHE A 496 8.93 15.39 -11.00
CA PHE A 496 8.05 14.38 -11.57
C PHE A 496 6.57 14.63 -11.27
N THR A 497 6.28 15.15 -10.08
CA THR A 497 4.89 15.36 -9.66
C THR A 497 4.31 16.67 -10.16
N SER A 498 5.10 17.70 -10.48
CA SER A 498 4.66 18.99 -11.03
C SER A 498 4.15 18.91 -12.48
N GLY A 499 3.49 19.96 -12.97
CA GLY A 499 3.03 20.02 -14.36
C GLY A 499 4.21 20.15 -15.32
N GLN A 500 4.38 19.18 -16.22
CA GLN A 500 5.53 19.07 -17.13
C GLN A 500 5.12 19.16 -18.62
N SER A 501 3.82 19.20 -18.90
CA SER A 501 3.28 19.24 -20.25
C SER A 501 2.68 20.61 -20.58
N LYS A 502 2.88 21.06 -21.82
CA LYS A 502 2.21 22.25 -22.38
C LYS A 502 0.83 21.95 -22.98
N VAL A 503 0.52 20.67 -23.22
CA VAL A 503 -0.68 20.22 -23.94
C VAL A 503 -1.59 19.33 -23.08
N SER A 504 -1.18 19.07 -21.84
CA SER A 504 -1.96 18.33 -20.84
C SER A 504 -1.58 18.78 -19.44
N ARG A 505 -2.36 18.34 -18.46
CA ARG A 505 -2.11 18.61 -17.04
C ARG A 505 -0.98 17.80 -16.42
N ARG A 506 -0.40 16.83 -17.13
CA ARG A 506 0.40 15.75 -16.53
C ARG A 506 1.76 16.21 -15.99
N GLY A 507 2.19 15.52 -14.93
CA GLY A 507 3.61 15.37 -14.60
C GLY A 507 4.21 14.15 -15.30
N TYR A 508 5.49 13.89 -15.07
CA TYR A 508 6.13 12.68 -15.61
C TYR A 508 5.57 11.45 -14.88
N GLY A 509 4.76 10.65 -15.58
CA GLY A 509 4.08 9.48 -15.01
C GLY A 509 2.80 9.79 -14.22
N PHE A 510 2.72 10.95 -13.55
CA PHE A 510 1.57 11.32 -12.71
C PHE A 510 0.50 12.13 -13.46
N ASP A 511 -0.76 11.86 -13.14
CA ASP A 511 -1.89 12.71 -13.50
C ASP A 511 -2.08 13.83 -12.45
N ARG A 512 -2.77 14.91 -12.82
CA ARG A 512 -2.99 16.10 -11.97
C ARG A 512 -4.41 16.64 -12.16
N LYS A 513 -4.75 17.71 -11.43
CA LYS A 513 -6.04 18.42 -11.57
C LYS A 513 -6.29 18.86 -13.01
N ASP A 514 -7.49 18.63 -13.50
CA ASP A 514 -7.89 19.14 -14.81
C ASP A 514 -8.02 20.67 -14.76
N PRO A 515 -7.38 21.41 -15.69
CA PRO A 515 -7.50 22.86 -15.73
C PRO A 515 -8.92 23.33 -16.05
N ASP A 516 -9.72 22.49 -16.73
CA ASP A 516 -11.14 22.74 -16.94
C ASP A 516 -11.94 22.34 -15.69
N GLN A 517 -12.30 23.37 -14.91
CA GLN A 517 -13.03 23.19 -13.65
C GLN A 517 -14.41 22.52 -13.84
N SER A 518 -15.01 22.63 -15.02
CA SER A 518 -16.32 22.01 -15.29
C SER A 518 -16.28 20.48 -15.25
N LYS A 519 -15.09 19.88 -15.43
CA LYS A 519 -14.90 18.44 -15.36
C LYS A 519 -14.80 17.90 -13.94
N GLY A 520 -14.52 18.75 -12.95
CA GLY A 520 -14.44 18.35 -11.53
C GLY A 520 -13.42 17.25 -11.23
N TYR A 521 -12.36 17.10 -12.05
CA TYR A 521 -11.38 16.02 -11.92
C TYR A 521 -10.05 16.49 -11.31
N PRO A 522 -9.47 15.76 -10.33
CA PRO A 522 -10.01 14.56 -9.69
C PRO A 522 -11.12 14.86 -8.68
N SER A 523 -11.22 16.11 -8.25
CA SER A 523 -12.28 16.66 -7.38
C SER A 523 -12.41 18.15 -7.67
N TYR A 524 -13.59 18.72 -7.45
CA TYR A 524 -13.82 20.17 -7.61
C TYR A 524 -12.93 20.98 -6.65
N LEU A 525 -12.71 20.45 -5.45
CA LEU A 525 -12.01 21.10 -4.35
C LEU A 525 -10.51 20.82 -4.30
N ALA A 526 -10.01 19.92 -5.17
CA ALA A 526 -8.59 19.59 -5.20
C ALA A 526 -7.71 20.81 -5.51
N SER A 527 -6.53 20.91 -4.90
CA SER A 527 -5.62 22.02 -5.22
C SER A 527 -4.98 21.82 -6.60
N PRO A 528 -4.42 22.88 -7.21
CA PRO A 528 -3.62 22.74 -8.42
C PRO A 528 -2.35 21.87 -8.23
N GLN A 529 -1.92 21.61 -6.98
CA GLN A 529 -0.74 20.81 -6.68
C GLN A 529 -1.02 19.31 -6.63
N VAL A 530 -2.30 18.90 -6.60
CA VAL A 530 -2.69 17.49 -6.51
C VAL A 530 -2.06 16.67 -7.64
N PHE A 531 -1.52 15.51 -7.29
CA PHE A 531 -0.98 14.53 -8.22
C PHE A 531 -1.41 13.12 -7.84
N GLY A 532 -1.44 12.21 -8.80
CA GLY A 532 -1.89 10.85 -8.54
C GLY A 532 -2.23 10.11 -9.82
N HIS A 533 -3.10 9.11 -9.72
CA HIS A 533 -3.63 8.39 -10.88
C HIS A 533 -4.90 7.62 -10.53
N THR A 534 -5.58 7.11 -11.55
CA THR A 534 -6.70 6.16 -11.41
C THR A 534 -6.35 4.80 -12.02
N GLY A 535 -7.02 3.74 -11.57
CA GLY A 535 -6.98 2.40 -12.14
C GLY A 535 -8.32 1.99 -12.74
N TYR A 536 -8.27 1.21 -13.83
CA TYR A 536 -9.45 0.70 -14.55
C TYR A 536 -10.37 -0.14 -13.67
N THR A 537 -9.78 -0.91 -12.76
CA THR A 537 -10.44 -1.76 -11.75
C THR A 537 -11.19 -0.96 -10.69
N GLY A 538 -11.12 0.37 -10.71
CA GLY A 538 -11.87 1.28 -9.85
C GLY A 538 -11.03 1.97 -8.81
N THR A 539 -9.74 1.62 -8.73
CA THR A 539 -8.81 2.18 -7.77
C THR A 539 -8.46 3.64 -8.10
N CYS A 540 -8.07 4.43 -7.10
CA CYS A 540 -7.35 5.68 -7.28
C CYS A 540 -6.51 6.01 -6.07
N VAL A 541 -5.50 6.86 -6.30
CA VAL A 541 -4.74 7.53 -5.25
C VAL A 541 -4.48 8.97 -5.67
N TRP A 542 -4.70 9.88 -4.74
CA TRP A 542 -4.49 11.31 -4.93
C TRP A 542 -3.73 11.89 -3.74
N VAL A 543 -2.63 12.58 -4.03
CA VAL A 543 -1.79 13.27 -3.06
C VAL A 543 -1.90 14.75 -3.29
N ASP A 544 -2.25 15.52 -2.26
CA ASP A 544 -2.34 16.98 -2.32
C ASP A 544 -1.38 17.61 -1.30
N PRO A 545 -0.20 18.07 -1.77
CA PRO A 545 0.77 18.74 -0.91
C PRO A 545 0.27 20.02 -0.24
N SER A 546 -0.74 20.69 -0.81
CA SER A 546 -1.25 21.96 -0.27
C SER A 546 -1.97 21.79 1.06
N CYS A 547 -2.46 20.59 1.35
CA CYS A 547 -3.17 20.25 2.58
C CYS A 547 -2.64 18.98 3.25
N ASN A 548 -1.44 18.52 2.89
CA ASN A 548 -0.80 17.30 3.42
C ASN A 548 -1.74 16.07 3.41
N LEU A 549 -2.43 15.86 2.29
CA LEU A 549 -3.47 14.85 2.14
C LEU A 549 -3.00 13.72 1.23
N VAL A 550 -3.28 12.47 1.63
CA VAL A 550 -3.31 11.31 0.74
C VAL A 550 -4.70 10.68 0.81
N TYR A 551 -5.37 10.55 -0.33
CA TYR A 551 -6.66 9.87 -0.49
C TYR A 551 -6.48 8.62 -1.33
N ILE A 552 -6.92 7.48 -0.81
CA ILE A 552 -6.88 6.17 -1.48
C ILE A 552 -8.30 5.59 -1.52
N PHE A 553 -8.68 5.09 -2.68
CA PHE A 553 -9.91 4.34 -2.91
C PHE A 553 -9.56 3.08 -3.69
N LEU A 554 -9.89 1.92 -3.15
CA LEU A 554 -9.68 0.63 -3.81
C LEU A 554 -11.03 -0.06 -4.00
N SER A 555 -11.29 -0.61 -5.19
CA SER A 555 -12.47 -1.43 -5.45
C SER A 555 -12.18 -2.42 -6.57
N ASN A 556 -13.14 -3.30 -6.84
CA ASN A 556 -13.18 -4.20 -7.98
C ASN A 556 -14.39 -3.89 -8.88
N ARG A 557 -14.47 -2.66 -9.41
CA ARG A 557 -15.63 -2.18 -10.20
C ARG A 557 -15.92 -2.96 -11.49
N VAL A 558 -14.95 -3.75 -11.96
CA VAL A 558 -15.06 -4.58 -13.17
C VAL A 558 -15.81 -5.87 -12.86
N TYR A 559 -16.10 -6.15 -11.59
CA TYR A 559 -16.89 -7.31 -11.21
C TYR A 559 -18.40 -7.05 -11.37
N PRO A 560 -19.18 -8.01 -11.92
CA PRO A 560 -18.73 -9.28 -12.51
C PRO A 560 -18.21 -9.12 -13.94
N ASP A 561 -18.58 -8.04 -14.63
CA ASP A 561 -18.09 -7.70 -15.98
C ASP A 561 -17.90 -6.18 -16.14
N ALA A 562 -17.14 -5.80 -17.18
CA ALA A 562 -16.78 -4.42 -17.46
C ALA A 562 -17.92 -3.54 -18.00
N LYS A 563 -19.13 -4.09 -18.23
CA LYS A 563 -20.20 -3.40 -18.97
C LYS A 563 -20.78 -2.22 -18.19
N ARG A 564 -20.62 -2.22 -16.87
CA ARG A 564 -21.14 -1.17 -15.99
C ARG A 564 -20.10 -0.09 -15.76
N ASN A 565 -20.56 1.16 -15.89
CA ASN A 565 -19.76 2.34 -15.64
C ASN A 565 -20.28 3.22 -14.49
N ALA A 566 -21.09 2.63 -13.59
CA ALA A 566 -21.76 3.36 -12.52
C ALA A 566 -20.79 4.10 -11.59
N LEU A 567 -19.58 3.56 -11.37
CA LEU A 567 -18.55 4.23 -10.55
C LEU A 567 -18.17 5.60 -11.14
N LEU A 568 -18.02 5.69 -12.47
CA LEU A 568 -17.71 6.94 -13.17
C LEU A 568 -18.95 7.83 -13.29
N SER A 569 -20.10 7.29 -13.71
CA SER A 569 -21.30 8.11 -13.92
C SER A 569 -21.83 8.74 -12.62
N LEU A 570 -21.65 8.07 -11.48
CA LEU A 570 -22.02 8.59 -10.16
C LEU A 570 -20.92 9.43 -9.52
N ASN A 571 -19.76 9.60 -10.17
CA ASN A 571 -18.60 10.35 -9.68
C ASN A 571 -18.16 9.93 -8.27
N ILE A 572 -18.23 8.64 -7.94
CA ILE A 572 -18.04 8.13 -6.57
C ILE A 572 -16.72 8.59 -5.95
N ARG A 573 -15.62 8.43 -6.70
CA ARG A 573 -14.26 8.80 -6.23
C ARG A 573 -14.13 10.31 -5.98
N SER A 574 -14.58 11.12 -6.93
CA SER A 574 -14.52 12.59 -6.83
C SER A 574 -15.40 13.13 -5.71
N ARG A 575 -16.60 12.58 -5.52
CA ARG A 575 -17.52 12.97 -4.44
C ARG A 575 -16.95 12.63 -3.06
N ILE A 576 -16.32 11.46 -2.91
CA ILE A 576 -15.61 11.10 -1.67
C ILE A 576 -14.46 12.09 -1.42
N GLN A 577 -13.68 12.40 -2.44
CA GLN A 577 -12.58 13.37 -2.32
C GLN A 577 -13.10 14.77 -1.93
N ASP A 578 -14.23 15.23 -2.47
CA ASP A 578 -14.87 16.49 -2.07
C ASP A 578 -15.38 16.47 -0.62
N VAL A 579 -15.88 15.32 -0.12
CA VAL A 579 -16.23 15.17 1.31
C VAL A 579 -14.98 15.36 2.17
N ILE A 580 -13.85 14.74 1.79
CA ILE A 580 -12.58 14.85 2.52
C ILE A 580 -12.12 16.31 2.59
N TYR A 581 -12.10 17.03 1.46
CA TYR A 581 -11.70 18.45 1.45
C TYR A 581 -12.62 19.32 2.31
N ARG A 582 -13.95 19.10 2.26
CA ARG A 582 -14.90 19.84 3.11
C ARG A 582 -14.68 19.55 4.58
N ALA A 583 -14.43 18.29 4.94
CA ALA A 583 -14.15 17.90 6.32
C ALA A 583 -12.87 18.56 6.85
N ILE A 584 -11.78 18.55 6.06
CA ILE A 584 -10.53 19.24 6.40
C ILE A 584 -10.75 20.74 6.57
N LYS A 585 -11.49 21.38 5.65
CA LYS A 585 -11.77 22.82 5.72
C LYS A 585 -12.60 23.21 6.94
N LYS A 586 -13.59 22.37 7.31
CA LYS A 586 -14.44 22.62 8.49
C LYS A 586 -13.66 22.42 9.80
N GLY A 587 -12.64 21.57 9.79
CA GLY A 587 -11.80 21.29 10.95
C GLY A 587 -12.53 20.44 12.00
N ASN A 588 -12.17 20.66 13.27
CA ASN A 588 -12.70 19.90 14.40
C ASN A 588 -14.00 20.48 15.00
N ASN A 589 -14.59 21.47 14.33
CA ASN A 589 -15.80 22.18 14.77
C ASN A 589 -17.10 21.45 14.42
#